data_AF-A0A0W0YV74-F1
#
_entry.id   AF-A0A0W0YV74-F1
#
_cell.length_a   1.000
_cell.length_b   1.000
_cell.length_c   1.000
_cell.angle_alpha   90.00
_cell.angle_beta   90.00
_cell.angle_gamma   90.00
#
_symmetry.space_group_name_H-M   'P 1'
#
loop_
_entity.id
_entity.type
_entity.pdbx_description
1 polymer ?
#
loop_
_entity_poly.entity_id
_entity_poly.type
_entity_poly.pdbx_seq_one_letter_code
_entity_poly.pdbx_strand_id
1 'polypeptide(L)'
;MKNQNKILLFVVLVTVFSSKSFACQFDTDCNPGSNCVKSSGNIYGVCVGGLSPGNSNDQQPVYSPTDPNGTIGDTCSFDTDCGPGSICYKSNGSIYGTCLHN
;
A
#
# COMPACT_ATOMS: atom_id res chain seq x y z
N MET A 1 -31.49 15.98 28.18
CA MET A 1 -30.09 16.29 27.82
C MET A 1 -29.11 15.12 27.96
N LYS A 2 -29.40 14.04 28.73
CA LYS A 2 -28.46 12.91 28.95
C LYS A 2 -28.30 11.94 27.75
N ASN A 3 -29.27 11.91 26.83
CA ASN A 3 -29.29 11.00 25.68
C ASN A 3 -28.57 11.54 24.44
N GLN A 4 -28.42 12.86 24.32
CA GLN A 4 -27.73 13.49 23.18
C GLN A 4 -26.21 13.29 23.24
N ASN A 5 -25.60 13.30 24.44
CA ASN A 5 -24.17 13.03 24.59
C ASN A 5 -23.79 11.59 24.18
N LYS A 6 -24.69 10.61 24.38
CA LYS A 6 -24.44 9.22 23.97
C LYS A 6 -24.48 9.06 22.45
N ILE A 7 -25.42 9.75 21.78
CA ILE A 7 -25.52 9.78 20.32
C ILE A 7 -24.31 10.49 19.73
N LEU A 8 -23.87 11.61 20.32
CA LEU A 8 -22.68 12.33 19.88
C LEU A 8 -21.40 11.46 20.00
N LEU A 9 -21.25 10.74 21.11
CA LEU A 9 -20.14 9.78 21.32
C LEU A 9 -20.17 8.63 20.31
N PHE A 10 -21.36 8.13 19.96
CA PHE A 10 -21.51 7.07 18.95
C PHE A 10 -21.17 7.56 17.54
N VAL A 11 -21.52 8.80 17.19
CA VAL A 11 -21.21 9.41 15.88
C VAL A 11 -19.72 9.66 15.71
N VAL A 12 -19.02 10.13 16.77
CA VAL A 12 -17.56 10.32 16.75
C VAL A 12 -16.81 9.00 16.60
N LEU A 13 -17.34 7.90 17.15
CA LEU A 13 -16.72 6.57 17.04
C LEU A 13 -16.87 5.96 15.63
N VAL A 14 -17.85 6.40 14.84
CA VAL A 14 -18.12 5.90 13.48
C VAL A 14 -17.35 6.67 12.40
N THR A 15 -16.81 7.86 12.68
CA THR A 15 -16.00 8.60 11.69
C THR A 15 -14.53 8.21 11.66
N VAL A 16 -14.09 7.27 12.50
CA VAL A 16 -12.69 6.78 12.56
C VAL A 16 -12.43 5.56 11.68
N PHE A 17 -13.41 5.11 10.87
CA PHE A 17 -13.24 3.96 9.98
C PHE A 17 -12.32 4.30 8.80
N SER A 18 -11.06 3.86 8.95
CA SER A 18 -10.02 3.60 7.95
C SER A 18 -10.02 4.50 6.71
N SER A 19 -9.22 5.57 6.80
CA SER A 19 -8.60 6.18 5.64
C SER A 19 -7.86 5.13 4.81
N LYS A 20 -8.16 5.08 3.51
CA LYS A 20 -7.40 4.34 2.50
C LYS A 20 -5.94 4.82 2.58
N SER A 21 -5.01 3.96 2.96
CA SER A 21 -3.60 4.33 3.10
C SER A 21 -2.93 4.32 1.73
N PHE A 22 -2.41 5.47 1.31
CA PHE A 22 -1.33 5.50 0.34
C PHE A 22 -0.07 5.03 1.09
N ALA A 23 0.65 4.02 0.59
CA ALA A 23 1.58 3.25 1.42
C ALA A 23 2.69 4.09 2.06
N CYS A 24 3.23 5.08 1.34
CA CYS A 24 4.33 5.88 1.86
C CYS A 24 4.46 7.24 1.17
N GLN A 25 4.95 8.23 1.90
CA GLN A 25 5.48 9.49 1.38
C GLN A 25 7.00 9.53 1.45
N PHE A 26 7.61 8.88 2.46
CA PHE A 26 9.05 8.76 2.65
C PHE A 26 9.43 7.32 2.97
N ASP A 27 10.72 6.97 2.84
CA ASP A 27 11.23 5.63 3.18
C ASP A 27 10.96 5.25 4.65
N THR A 28 10.90 6.25 5.54
CA THR A 28 10.61 6.06 6.96
C THR A 28 9.18 5.63 7.26
N ASP A 29 8.27 5.77 6.28
CA ASP A 29 6.91 5.26 6.40
C ASP A 29 6.85 3.75 6.15
N CYS A 30 7.92 3.18 5.57
CA CYS A 30 8.04 1.76 5.28
C CYS A 30 8.78 1.00 6.41
N ASN A 31 8.56 -0.32 6.45
CA ASN A 31 9.32 -1.18 7.33
C ASN A 31 10.84 -1.11 7.03
N PRO A 32 11.71 -1.32 8.03
CA PRO A 32 13.15 -1.30 7.84
C PRO A 32 13.61 -2.21 6.68
N GLY A 33 14.44 -1.66 5.79
CA GLY A 33 14.96 -2.36 4.61
C GLY A 33 14.07 -2.25 3.36
N SER A 34 12.89 -1.64 3.47
CA SER A 34 12.05 -1.27 2.33
C SER A 34 12.28 0.20 1.93
N ASN A 35 11.92 0.55 0.70
CA ASN A 35 12.02 1.91 0.16
C ASN A 35 10.66 2.36 -0.37
N CYS A 36 10.40 3.67 -0.35
CA CYS A 36 9.20 4.26 -0.87
C CYS A 36 9.36 4.63 -2.36
N VAL A 37 8.73 3.86 -3.24
CA VAL A 37 8.78 4.11 -4.68
C VAL A 37 7.53 4.83 -5.16
N LYS A 38 7.72 5.98 -5.79
CA LYS A 38 6.65 6.83 -6.31
C LYS A 38 6.59 6.73 -7.83
N SER A 39 5.40 6.60 -8.36
CA SER A 39 5.18 6.77 -9.80
C SER A 39 5.31 8.26 -10.17
N SER A 40 5.71 8.53 -11.41
CA SER A 40 5.92 9.90 -11.92
C SER A 40 4.69 10.77 -11.68
N GLY A 41 4.90 11.94 -11.05
CA GLY A 41 3.83 12.90 -10.74
C GLY A 41 3.03 12.60 -9.47
N ASN A 42 3.28 11.48 -8.77
CA ASN A 42 2.63 11.16 -7.51
C ASN A 42 3.50 11.58 -6.30
N ILE A 43 2.84 12.13 -5.28
CA ILE A 43 3.51 12.51 -4.01
C ILE A 43 3.59 11.35 -3.02
N TYR A 44 2.74 10.33 -3.21
CA TYR A 44 2.74 9.08 -2.46
C TYR A 44 3.19 7.91 -3.34
N GLY A 45 3.69 6.87 -2.70
CA GLY A 45 4.26 5.70 -3.35
C GLY A 45 3.85 4.39 -2.70
N VAL A 46 4.61 3.35 -3.06
CA VAL A 46 4.48 1.97 -2.61
C VAL A 46 5.77 1.56 -1.90
N CYS A 47 5.65 0.93 -0.73
CA CYS A 47 6.79 0.34 -0.04
C CYS A 47 7.24 -0.92 -0.78
N VAL A 48 8.50 -0.97 -1.19
CA VAL A 48 9.07 -2.12 -1.91
C VAL A 48 10.34 -2.63 -1.24
N GLY A 49 10.60 -3.93 -1.40
CA GLY A 49 11.76 -4.59 -0.81
C GLY A 49 11.56 -4.94 0.67
N GLY A 50 12.66 -5.04 1.41
CA GLY A 50 12.66 -5.59 2.77
C GLY A 50 12.52 -7.11 2.81
N LEU A 51 12.30 -7.66 4.01
CA LEU A 51 12.18 -9.11 4.22
C LEU A 51 10.81 -9.68 3.85
N SER A 52 9.78 -8.83 3.74
CA SER A 52 8.39 -9.24 3.55
C SER A 52 7.69 -8.29 2.58
N PRO A 53 7.99 -8.38 1.28
CA PRO A 53 7.51 -7.39 0.29
C PRO A 53 6.03 -7.56 -0.08
N GLY A 54 5.38 -6.42 -0.33
CA GLY A 54 4.05 -6.32 -0.92
C GLY A 54 2.87 -6.63 0.01
N ASN A 55 1.68 -6.36 -0.50
CA ASN A 55 0.40 -6.33 0.21
C ASN A 55 0.07 -7.58 1.03
N SER A 56 0.56 -8.77 0.64
CA SER A 56 0.30 -10.00 1.39
C SER A 56 0.95 -9.99 2.78
N ASN A 57 1.91 -9.10 3.00
CA ASN A 57 2.65 -8.94 4.25
C ASN A 57 2.32 -7.62 4.98
N ASP A 58 1.48 -6.76 4.38
CA ASP A 58 1.17 -5.45 4.91
C ASP A 58 -0.07 -5.50 5.82
N GLN A 59 -0.01 -4.81 6.96
CA GLN A 59 -1.19 -4.64 7.83
C GLN A 59 -2.28 -3.79 7.17
N GLN A 60 -1.86 -2.86 6.31
CA GLN A 60 -2.74 -2.00 5.51
C GLN A 60 -2.28 -2.06 4.05
N PRO A 61 -2.84 -2.97 3.25
CA PRO A 61 -2.52 -3.10 1.84
C PRO A 61 -2.71 -1.79 1.07
N VAL A 62 -1.75 -1.47 0.20
CA VAL A 62 -1.87 -0.34 -0.71
C VAL A 62 -2.76 -0.71 -1.88
N TYR A 63 -3.43 0.31 -2.42
CA TYR A 63 -4.25 0.17 -3.61
C TYR A 63 -4.23 1.49 -4.38
N SER A 64 -4.21 1.40 -5.71
CA SER A 64 -4.33 2.56 -6.60
C SER A 64 -5.64 2.49 -7.38
N PRO A 65 -6.58 3.44 -7.21
CA PRO A 65 -7.82 3.49 -7.99
C PRO A 65 -7.61 3.68 -9.49
N THR A 66 -6.44 4.20 -9.87
CA THR A 66 -6.08 4.48 -11.25
C THR A 66 -5.22 3.38 -11.87
N ASP A 67 -4.95 2.30 -11.12
CA ASP A 67 -4.24 1.15 -11.65
C ASP A 67 -5.20 0.28 -12.49
N PRO A 68 -4.98 0.18 -13.81
CA PRO A 68 -5.84 -0.62 -14.68
C PRO A 68 -5.77 -2.12 -14.38
N ASN A 69 -4.65 -2.61 -13.83
CA ASN A 69 -4.47 -4.02 -13.49
C ASN A 69 -5.02 -4.34 -12.09
N GLY A 70 -5.11 -3.33 -11.21
CA GLY A 70 -5.52 -3.47 -9.82
C GLY A 70 -4.53 -4.27 -8.96
N THR A 71 -3.26 -4.30 -9.36
CA THR A 71 -2.18 -5.09 -8.75
C THR A 71 -1.08 -4.25 -8.12
N ILE A 72 -1.06 -2.92 -8.28
CA ILE A 72 -0.02 -2.05 -7.69
C ILE A 72 0.08 -2.30 -6.19
N GLY A 73 1.28 -2.66 -5.74
CA GLY A 73 1.57 -3.01 -4.36
C GLY A 73 1.40 -4.47 -3.99
N ASP A 74 0.81 -5.30 -4.85
CA ASP A 74 0.63 -6.71 -4.57
C ASP A 74 1.97 -7.45 -4.48
N THR A 75 1.98 -8.46 -3.62
CA THR A 75 3.11 -9.40 -3.54
C THR A 75 3.14 -10.24 -4.82
N CYS A 76 4.30 -10.33 -5.45
CA CYS A 76 4.46 -11.02 -6.72
C CYS A 76 5.70 -11.91 -6.73
N SER A 77 5.70 -12.91 -7.61
CA SER A 77 6.86 -13.75 -7.93
C SER A 77 7.39 -13.45 -9.35
N PHE A 78 6.52 -13.06 -10.27
CA PHE A 78 6.86 -12.77 -11.66
C PHE A 78 6.11 -11.52 -12.15
N ASP A 79 6.61 -10.90 -13.22
CA ASP A 79 5.97 -9.71 -13.82
C ASP A 79 4.54 -10.02 -14.31
N THR A 80 4.29 -11.27 -14.70
CA THR A 80 2.96 -11.74 -15.12
C THR A 80 1.92 -11.68 -14.00
N ASP A 81 2.34 -11.72 -12.74
CA ASP A 81 1.44 -11.61 -11.59
C ASP A 81 0.89 -10.17 -11.47
N CYS A 82 1.64 -9.18 -12.00
CA CYS A 82 1.30 -7.76 -11.94
C CYS A 82 0.47 -7.29 -13.14
N GLY A 83 0.36 -8.09 -14.20
CA GLY A 83 -0.35 -7.74 -15.42
C GLY A 83 0.45 -6.83 -16.38
N PRO A 84 -0.12 -6.53 -17.57
CA PRO A 84 0.58 -5.83 -18.64
C PRO A 84 1.07 -4.44 -18.24
N GLY A 85 2.30 -4.10 -18.62
CA GLY A 85 2.92 -2.79 -18.35
C GLY A 85 3.40 -2.60 -16.91
N SER A 86 3.22 -3.59 -16.04
CA SER A 86 3.71 -3.60 -14.67
C SER A 86 4.88 -4.56 -14.52
N ILE A 87 5.71 -4.34 -13.50
CA ILE A 87 6.86 -5.17 -13.16
C ILE A 87 6.74 -5.69 -11.74
N CYS A 88 7.33 -6.86 -11.50
CA CYS A 88 7.49 -7.41 -10.16
C CYS A 88 8.87 -7.03 -9.60
N TYR A 89 8.92 -5.91 -8.87
CA TYR A 89 10.17 -5.39 -8.30
C TYR A 89 10.65 -6.28 -7.15
N LYS A 90 11.86 -6.84 -7.28
CA LYS A 90 12.49 -7.69 -6.26
C LYS A 90 13.78 -7.07 -5.75
N SER A 91 13.97 -7.08 -4.44
CA SER A 91 15.29 -6.82 -3.85
C SER A 91 16.25 -7.95 -4.20
N ASN A 92 17.55 -7.63 -4.22
CA ASN A 92 18.59 -8.59 -4.56
C ASN A 92 18.52 -9.85 -3.68
N GLY A 93 18.50 -11.03 -4.29
CA GLY A 93 18.38 -12.31 -3.59
C GLY A 93 16.96 -12.69 -3.14
N SER A 94 15.95 -11.85 -3.36
CA SER A 94 14.56 -12.18 -3.05
C SER A 94 13.88 -12.92 -4.21
N ILE A 95 13.04 -13.90 -3.88
CA ILE A 95 12.17 -14.60 -4.83
C ILE A 95 10.80 -13.93 -4.96
N TYR A 96 10.41 -13.12 -3.97
CA TYR A 96 9.18 -12.35 -3.94
C TYR A 96 9.46 -10.86 -4.06
N GLY A 97 8.49 -10.11 -4.54
CA GLY A 97 8.59 -8.69 -4.80
C GLY A 97 7.27 -7.96 -4.61
N THR A 98 7.23 -6.75 -5.11
CA THR A 98 6.07 -5.86 -5.09
C THR A 98 5.76 -5.38 -6.50
N CYS A 99 4.50 -5.46 -6.90
CA CYS A 99 4.06 -4.99 -8.21
C CYS A 99 4.13 -3.46 -8.30
N LEU A 100 4.81 -2.97 -9.35
CA LEU A 100 4.92 -1.55 -9.68
C LEU A 100 4.48 -1.30 -11.12
N HIS A 101 3.88 -0.14 -11.35
CA HIS A 101 3.59 0.34 -12.69
C HIS A 101 4.77 1.15 -13.23
N ASN A 102 5.21 0.84 -14.45
CA ASN A 102 6.38 1.45 -15.09
C ASN A 102 6.02 2.66 -15.95
#